data_AF-A0A6B0WE20-F1
#
_entry.id   AF-A0A6B0WE20-F1
#
_cell.length_a   1.000
_cell.length_b   1.000
_cell.length_c   1.000
_cell.angle_alpha   90.00
_cell.angle_beta   90.00
_cell.angle_gamma   90.00
#
_symmetry.space_group_name_H-M   'P 1'
#
loop_
_entity.id
_entity.type
_entity.pdbx_description
1 polymer ?
#
loop_
_entity_poly.entity_id
_entity_poly.type
_entity_poly.pdbx_seq_one_letter_code
_entity_poly.pdbx_strand_id
1 'polypeptide(L)' 'MLEPGAQMPEFSLRDPDRERVTNESFHGDITVIAFYPMSFTGG' A
#
# COMPACT_ATOMS: atom_id res chain seq x y z
N MET A 1 6.15 -13.48 -4.26
CA MET A 1 5.28 -13.79 -3.12
C MET A 1 5.89 -13.14 -1.90
N LEU A 2 5.12 -12.46 -1.06
CA LEU A 2 5.65 -11.83 0.16
C LEU A 2 5.70 -12.88 1.28
N GLU A 3 6.74 -12.83 2.10
CA GLU A 3 6.94 -13.75 3.23
C GLU A 3 6.95 -12.98 4.56
N PRO A 4 6.45 -13.58 5.66
CA PRO A 4 6.53 -12.96 6.97
C PRO A 4 7.97 -12.61 7.37
N GLY A 5 8.18 -11.39 7.87
CA GLY A 5 9.51 -10.89 8.25
C GLY A 5 10.35 -10.35 7.11
N ALA A 6 9.92 -10.51 5.85
CA ALA A 6 10.56 -9.84 4.72
C ALA A 6 10.38 -8.32 4.83
N GLN A 7 11.38 -7.57 4.38
CA GLN A 7 11.28 -6.12 4.26
C GLN A 7 10.13 -5.74 3.33
N MET A 8 9.44 -4.64 3.67
CA MET A 8 8.42 -4.07 2.80
C MET A 8 9.02 -3.77 1.42
N PRO A 9 8.41 -4.27 0.33
CA PRO A 9 8.94 -4.03 -1.02
C PRO A 9 8.84 -2.56 -1.39
N GLU A 10 9.72 -2.10 -2.26
CA GLU A 10 9.58 -0.77 -2.86
C GLU A 10 8.32 -0.68 -3.73
N PHE A 11 7.62 0.44 -3.63
CA PHE A 11 6.49 0.77 -4.51
C PHE A 11 6.34 2.28 -4.68
N SER A 12 5.58 2.65 -5.70
CA SER A 12 5.17 4.03 -5.94
C SER A 12 3.72 4.03 -6.41
N LEU A 13 2.82 4.50 -5.55
CA LEU A 13 1.39 4.61 -5.81
C LEU A 13 0.95 6.08 -5.75
N ARG A 14 -0.33 6.32 -6.07
CA ARG A 14 -0.99 7.59 -5.82
C ARG A 14 -2.20 7.37 -4.93
N ASP A 15 -2.41 8.25 -3.98
CA ASP A 15 -3.57 8.27 -3.11
C ASP A 15 -4.78 8.94 -3.80
N PRO A 16 -5.96 9.04 -3.13
CA PRO A 16 -7.13 9.72 -3.68
C PRO A 16 -6.92 11.20 -4.03
N ASP A 17 -6.01 11.88 -3.31
CA ASP A 17 -5.64 13.28 -3.54
C ASP A 17 -4.58 13.44 -4.64
N ARG A 18 -4.14 12.32 -5.22
CA ARG A 18 -3.10 12.20 -6.26
C ARG A 18 -1.69 12.47 -5.76
N GLU A 19 -1.50 12.49 -4.46
CA GLU A 19 -0.18 12.59 -3.84
C GLU A 19 0.59 11.29 -4.00
N ARG A 20 1.91 11.42 -4.14
CA ARG A 20 2.79 10.26 -4.31
C ARG A 20 3.00 9.58 -2.97
N VAL A 21 2.72 8.28 -2.92
CA VAL A 21 2.93 7.44 -1.74
C VAL A 21 3.92 6.32 -2.07
N THR A 22 4.93 6.12 -1.23
CA THR A 22 5.97 5.09 -1.37
C THR A 22 6.05 4.23 -0.11
N ASN A 23 6.88 3.18 -0.14
CA ASN A 23 7.18 2.37 1.05
C ASN A 23 7.79 3.21 2.20
N GLU A 24 8.52 4.27 1.87
CA GLU A 24 9.13 5.17 2.85
C GLU A 24 8.08 6.02 3.59
N SER A 25 6.92 6.27 2.96
CA SER A 25 5.81 7.02 3.56
C SER A 25 5.24 6.36 4.82
N PHE A 26 5.59 5.10 5.10
CA PHE A 26 5.09 4.31 6.23
C PHE A 26 6.18 3.96 7.26
N HIS A 27 7.37 4.54 7.14
CA HIS A 27 8.50 4.19 7.98
C HIS A 27 8.29 4.66 9.44
N GLY A 28 8.34 3.72 10.39
CA GLY A 28 8.14 3.99 11.82
C GLY A 28 6.74 3.68 12.33
N ASP A 29 5.79 3.42 11.43
CA ASP A 29 4.40 3.11 11.77
C ASP A 29 4.06 1.63 11.55
N ILE A 30 3.11 1.11 12.34
CA ILE A 30 2.48 -0.19 12.08
C ILE A 30 1.38 0.04 11.04
N THR A 31 1.64 -0.36 9.79
CA THR A 31 0.74 -0.13 8.66
C THR A 31 0.16 -1.43 8.12
N VAL A 32 -1.14 -1.43 7.78
CA VAL A 32 -1.81 -2.53 7.06
C VAL A 32 -2.18 -2.07 5.65
N ILE A 33 -1.72 -2.80 4.63
CA ILE A 33 -2.04 -2.53 3.22
C ILE A 33 -2.87 -3.68 2.67
N ALA A 34 -4.03 -3.35 2.11
CA ALA A 34 -4.94 -4.31 1.49
C ALA A 34 -5.19 -3.93 0.02
N PHE A 35 -5.20 -4.93 -0.85
CA PHE A 35 -5.51 -4.78 -2.27
C PHE A 35 -6.86 -5.43 -2.57
N TYR A 36 -7.71 -4.73 -3.30
CA TYR A 36 -9.00 -5.23 -3.79
C TYR A 36 -8.96 -5.28 -5.32
N PRO A 37 -9.56 -6.31 -5.96
CA PRO A 37 -9.44 -6.52 -7.40
C PRO A 37 -10.14 -5.45 -8.24
N MET A 38 -11.15 -4.79 -7.69
CA MET A 38 -11.90 -3.75 -8.37
C MET A 38 -12.43 -2.74 -7.36
N SER A 39 -12.36 -1.47 -7.71
CA SER A 39 -13.05 -0.39 -7.02
C SER A 39 -14.56 -0.41 -7.35
N PHE A 40 -15.43 -0.20 -6.36
CA PHE A 40 -16.90 -0.08 -6.50
C PHE A 40 -17.68 -1.37 -6.79
N THR A 41 -17.46 -2.43 -6.02
CA THR A 41 -18.26 -3.68 -6.11
C THR A 41 -19.55 -3.67 -5.27
N GLY A 42 -19.89 -2.56 -4.63
CA GLY A 42 -21.15 -2.38 -3.89
C GLY A 42 -22.11 -1.48 -4.65
N GLY A 43 -23.08 -2.08 -5.34
CA GLY A 43 -24.27 -1.43 -5.90
C GLY A 43 -25.51 -1.74 -5.08
#